data_AF-A0A6B9ZFM5-F1
#
_entry.id   AF-A0A6B9ZFM5-F1
#
_cell.length_a   1.000
_cell.length_b   1.000
_cell.length_c   1.000
_cell.angle_alpha   90.00
_cell.angle_beta   90.00
_cell.angle_gamma   90.00
#
_symmetry.space_group_name_H-M   'P 1'
#
loop_
_entity.id
_entity.type
_entity.pdbx_description
1 polymer ?
#
loop_
_entity_poly.entity_id
_entity_poly.type
_entity_poly.pdbx_seq_one_letter_code
_entity_poly.pdbx_strand_id
1 'polypeptide(L)'
;MSAIQTDTSDKLIDKIKSERNPQISSNLCKAITNFKEEHDDFDLYVDFKWAASVGLPSGFAVQHQIKIQKDYFSRIDDVGRELKSSEQQELEDVFMATVEHLAGDMGSDNKRSGEVVLNLYKDSEVIRARIILNAEHYKMADISHMTADSYLRIKGKLHPGNQPRLFSEISSFDLILP
;
A
#
# COMPACT_ATOMS: atom_id res chain seq x y z
N MET A 1 20.73 -9.59 6.83
CA MET A 1 20.92 -9.31 8.28
C MET A 1 22.29 -8.78 8.66
N SER A 2 23.24 -8.57 7.73
CA SER A 2 24.56 -8.01 8.06
C SER A 2 24.58 -6.49 8.26
N ALA A 3 23.63 -5.74 7.69
CA ALA A 3 23.63 -4.27 7.71
C ALA A 3 23.35 -3.67 9.11
N ILE A 4 22.38 -4.23 9.85
CA ILE A 4 22.08 -3.84 11.24
C ILE A 4 23.28 -4.13 12.16
N GLN A 5 24.05 -5.18 11.87
CA GLN A 5 25.24 -5.55 12.63
C GLN A 5 26.48 -4.69 12.33
N THR A 6 26.50 -3.97 11.21
CA THR A 6 27.66 -3.21 10.72
C THR A 6 27.48 -1.69 10.75
N ASP A 7 26.42 -1.19 11.38
CA ASP A 7 26.14 0.26 11.48
C ASP A 7 26.05 0.94 10.10
N THR A 8 25.47 0.25 9.12
CA THR A 8 25.29 0.73 7.74
C THR A 8 23.81 0.96 7.40
N SER A 9 22.98 1.21 8.41
CA SER A 9 21.54 1.41 8.26
C SER A 9 21.21 2.49 7.22
N ASP A 10 21.95 3.59 7.18
CA ASP A 10 21.74 4.68 6.21
C ASP A 10 21.98 4.21 4.77
N LYS A 11 23.06 3.45 4.53
CA LYS A 11 23.35 2.87 3.20
C LYS A 11 22.31 1.84 2.78
N LEU A 12 21.76 1.09 3.73
CA LEU A 12 20.66 0.16 3.46
C LEU A 12 19.40 0.94 3.07
N ILE A 13 19.08 2.00 3.80
CA ILE A 13 17.93 2.87 3.53
C ILE A 13 18.06 3.50 2.14
N ASP A 14 19.21 4.10 1.80
CA ASP A 14 19.45 4.71 0.49
C ASP A 14 19.34 3.69 -0.65
N LYS A 15 19.84 2.47 -0.41
CA LYS A 15 19.71 1.37 -1.37
C LYS A 15 18.24 0.98 -1.56
N ILE A 16 17.48 0.81 -0.47
CA ILE A 16 16.05 0.46 -0.54
C ILE A 16 15.27 1.57 -1.27
N LYS A 17 15.54 2.84 -0.95
CA LYS A 17 14.90 4.01 -1.59
C LYS A 17 15.19 4.12 -3.09
N SER A 18 16.31 3.56 -3.57
CA SER A 18 16.68 3.57 -5.00
C SER A 18 16.26 2.31 -5.78
N GLU A 19 15.76 1.28 -5.10
CA GLU A 19 15.25 0.07 -5.74
C GLU A 19 13.84 0.28 -6.30
N ARG A 20 13.58 -0.18 -7.53
CA ARG A 20 12.25 -0.09 -8.17
C ARG A 20 11.20 -0.98 -7.48
N ASN A 21 11.65 -2.06 -6.84
CA ASN A 21 10.77 -3.01 -6.13
C ASN A 21 11.46 -3.48 -4.83
N PRO A 22 11.48 -2.62 -3.80
CA PRO A 22 12.17 -2.91 -2.56
C PRO A 22 11.51 -4.08 -1.82
N GLN A 23 12.32 -5.03 -1.36
CA GLN A 23 11.84 -6.17 -0.57
C GLN A 23 11.53 -5.81 0.90
N ILE A 24 11.91 -4.61 1.33
CA ILE A 24 11.73 -4.11 2.69
C ILE A 24 10.92 -2.81 2.59
N SER A 25 9.80 -2.75 3.31
CA SER A 25 8.89 -1.59 3.35
C SER A 25 8.67 -1.10 4.77
N SER A 26 8.16 0.13 4.92
CA SER A 26 7.80 0.66 6.24
C SER A 26 6.73 -0.21 6.94
N ASN A 27 5.83 -0.82 6.16
CA ASN A 27 4.81 -1.74 6.67
C ASN A 27 5.43 -3.02 7.26
N LEU A 28 6.46 -3.58 6.62
CA LEU A 28 7.17 -4.74 7.16
C LEU A 28 7.86 -4.39 8.49
N CYS A 29 8.56 -3.25 8.53
CA CYS A 29 9.20 -2.75 9.75
C CYS A 29 8.17 -2.58 10.88
N LYS A 30 7.03 -1.96 10.58
CA LYS A 30 5.94 -1.76 11.54
C LYS A 30 5.33 -3.07 12.02
N ALA A 31 5.10 -4.04 11.13
CA ALA A 31 4.56 -5.34 11.50
C ALA A 31 5.50 -6.08 12.48
N ILE A 32 6.82 -5.98 12.26
CA ILE A 32 7.82 -6.54 13.17
C ILE A 32 7.80 -5.81 14.52
N THR A 33 7.76 -4.47 14.53
CA THR A 33 7.82 -3.70 15.79
C THR A 33 6.56 -3.81 16.63
N ASN A 34 5.38 -4.04 16.04
CA ASN A 34 4.14 -4.29 16.78
C ASN A 34 4.23 -5.48 17.75
N PHE A 35 5.02 -6.52 17.43
CA PHE A 35 5.23 -7.64 18.38
C PHE A 35 5.86 -7.18 19.69
N LYS A 36 6.63 -6.07 19.68
CA LYS A 36 7.23 -5.47 20.87
C LYS A 36 6.20 -4.76 21.75
N GLU A 37 5.14 -4.20 21.18
CA GLU A 37 4.12 -3.49 21.97
C GLU A 37 3.33 -4.44 22.87
N GLU A 38 3.27 -5.74 22.52
CA GLU A 38 2.54 -6.76 23.26
C GLU A 38 3.39 -7.41 24.38
N HIS A 39 4.72 -7.36 24.26
CA HIS A 39 5.65 -8.04 25.16
C HIS A 39 6.96 -7.27 25.35
N ASP A 40 7.38 -7.06 26.58
CA ASP A 40 8.71 -6.51 26.87
C ASP A 40 9.77 -7.64 26.92
N ASP A 41 10.97 -7.34 26.43
CA ASP A 41 12.20 -8.15 26.58
C ASP A 41 12.16 -9.58 25.95
N PHE A 42 11.97 -9.67 24.63
CA PHE A 42 12.04 -10.94 23.90
C PHE A 42 12.80 -10.87 22.58
N ASP A 43 13.29 -12.01 22.13
CA ASP A 43 13.78 -12.23 20.77
C ASP A 43 12.64 -12.82 19.91
N LEU A 44 12.45 -12.30 18.69
CA LEU A 44 11.46 -12.82 17.75
C LEU A 44 12.08 -13.90 16.88
N TYR A 45 11.43 -15.07 16.84
CA TYR A 45 11.82 -16.19 15.99
C TYR A 45 10.72 -16.43 14.96
N VAL A 46 11.09 -16.41 13.68
CA VAL A 46 10.18 -16.72 12.56
C VAL A 46 10.66 -18.00 11.90
N ASP A 47 9.92 -19.07 12.10
CA ASP A 47 10.16 -20.37 11.47
C ASP A 47 9.31 -20.54 10.22
N PHE A 48 9.90 -21.02 9.14
CA PHE A 48 9.19 -21.31 7.90
C PHE A 48 9.76 -22.54 7.20
N LYS A 49 8.90 -23.18 6.42
CA LYS A 49 9.25 -24.35 5.60
C LYS A 49 8.81 -24.10 4.17
N TRP A 50 9.67 -24.46 3.23
CA TRP A 50 9.32 -24.47 1.82
C TRP A 50 8.43 -25.66 1.51
N ALA A 51 7.49 -25.49 0.59
CA ALA A 51 6.72 -26.60 0.07
C ALA A 51 7.66 -27.59 -0.64
N ALA A 52 7.52 -28.89 -0.37
CA ALA A 52 8.37 -29.93 -0.95
C ALA A 52 8.31 -29.99 -2.49
N SER A 53 7.24 -29.43 -3.08
CA SER A 53 7.06 -29.31 -4.52
C SER A 53 7.90 -28.21 -5.18
N VAL A 54 8.49 -27.31 -4.41
CA VAL A 54 9.37 -26.25 -4.92
C VAL A 54 10.81 -26.76 -4.87
N GLY A 55 11.34 -27.12 -6.04
CA GLY A 55 12.75 -27.49 -6.18
C GLY A 55 13.64 -26.30 -5.83
N LEU A 56 14.37 -26.40 -4.72
CA LEU A 56 15.35 -25.39 -4.36
C LEU A 56 16.56 -25.48 -5.30
N PRO A 57 17.16 -24.34 -5.71
CA PRO A 57 18.40 -24.35 -6.48
C PRO A 57 19.50 -25.16 -5.78
N SER A 58 20.31 -25.88 -6.56
CA SER A 58 21.41 -26.68 -6.03
C SER A 58 22.41 -25.81 -5.24
N GLY A 59 22.75 -26.24 -4.04
CA GLY A 59 23.67 -25.53 -3.14
C GLY A 59 23.04 -24.42 -2.30
N PHE A 60 21.72 -24.23 -2.36
CA PHE A 60 21.03 -23.24 -1.54
C PHE A 60 20.85 -23.74 -0.10
N ALA A 61 21.60 -23.18 0.85
CA ALA A 61 21.43 -23.47 2.27
C ALA A 61 20.17 -22.79 2.79
N VAL A 62 19.13 -23.58 3.06
CA VAL A 62 17.88 -23.06 3.63
C VAL A 62 18.06 -22.79 5.11
N GLN A 63 18.10 -21.52 5.49
CA GLN A 63 17.80 -21.13 6.86
C GLN A 63 16.29 -21.17 7.04
N HIS A 64 15.82 -22.07 7.91
CA HIS A 64 14.40 -22.26 8.21
C HIS A 64 13.92 -21.34 9.33
N GLN A 65 14.84 -20.62 9.95
CA GLN A 65 14.58 -19.76 11.09
C GLN A 65 15.26 -18.43 10.90
N ILE A 66 14.48 -17.37 11.07
CA ILE A 66 14.95 -16.00 11.16
C ILE A 66 14.87 -15.57 12.62
N LYS A 67 15.99 -15.16 13.22
CA LYS A 67 16.05 -14.60 14.56
C LYS A 67 16.21 -13.08 14.49
N ILE A 68 15.30 -12.34 15.11
CA ILE A 68 15.38 -10.90 15.31
C ILE A 68 15.63 -10.66 16.80
N GLN A 69 16.81 -10.13 17.12
CA GLN A 69 17.21 -9.87 18.49
C GLN A 69 16.46 -8.66 19.06
N LYS A 70 16.17 -8.68 20.36
CA LYS A 70 15.50 -7.59 21.08
C LYS A 70 16.12 -6.21 20.83
N ASP A 71 17.45 -6.16 20.72
CA ASP A 71 18.20 -4.92 20.55
C ASP A 71 18.06 -4.34 19.13
N TYR A 72 17.50 -5.10 18.18
CA TYR A 72 17.31 -4.64 16.81
C TYR A 72 15.96 -3.95 16.60
N PHE A 73 15.00 -4.10 17.51
CA PHE A 73 13.67 -3.51 17.34
C PHE A 73 13.70 -1.98 17.23
N SER A 74 14.56 -1.30 18.00
CA SER A 74 14.71 0.16 17.89
C SER A 74 15.22 0.57 16.52
N ARG A 75 16.30 -0.08 16.03
CA ARG A 75 16.83 0.16 14.69
C ARG A 75 15.83 -0.16 13.58
N ILE A 76 15.02 -1.21 13.74
CA ILE A 76 13.98 -1.56 12.76
C ILE A 76 12.88 -0.48 12.74
N ASP A 77 12.51 0.08 13.90
CA ASP A 77 11.57 1.19 13.99
C ASP A 77 12.13 2.45 13.31
N ASP A 78 13.40 2.78 13.57
CA ASP A 78 14.08 3.92 12.94
C ASP A 78 14.10 3.80 11.41
N VAL A 79 14.50 2.62 10.88
CA VAL A 79 14.44 2.32 9.44
C VAL A 79 13.01 2.44 8.92
N GLY A 80 12.02 1.92 9.66
CA GLY A 80 10.62 2.00 9.29
C GLY A 80 10.11 3.44 9.17
N ARG A 81 10.49 4.32 10.11
CA ARG A 81 10.15 5.75 10.08
C ARG A 81 10.80 6.45 8.88
N GLU A 82 12.05 6.13 8.58
CA GLU A 82 12.81 6.75 7.49
C GLU A 82 12.38 6.25 6.10
N LEU A 83 11.91 5.01 6.00
CA LEU A 83 11.24 4.51 4.79
C LEU A 83 9.87 5.16 4.64
N LYS A 84 9.10 5.28 5.73
CA LYS A 84 7.78 5.91 5.73
C LYS A 84 7.82 7.37 5.28
N SER A 85 8.81 8.16 5.71
CA SER A 85 8.96 9.56 5.29
C SER A 85 9.16 9.68 3.76
N SER A 86 9.73 8.66 3.13
CA SER A 86 9.94 8.61 1.68
C SER A 86 8.76 7.99 0.92
N GLU A 87 8.11 6.98 1.50
CA GLU A 87 6.85 6.40 0.98
C GLU A 87 5.66 7.36 1.11
N GLN A 88 5.73 8.34 2.01
CA GLN A 88 4.73 9.41 2.18
C GLN A 88 4.74 10.44 1.05
N GLN A 89 5.58 10.29 0.02
CA GLN A 89 5.43 11.09 -1.19
C GLN A 89 4.05 10.81 -1.80
N GLU A 90 3.23 11.87 -1.89
CA GLU A 90 1.94 11.85 -2.56
C GLU A 90 2.10 11.18 -3.93
N LEU A 91 1.48 10.02 -4.11
CA LEU A 91 1.50 9.31 -5.37
C LEU A 91 0.48 9.98 -6.29
N GLU A 92 0.91 11.01 -7.04
CA GLU A 92 0.19 11.39 -8.25
C GLU A 92 0.43 10.30 -9.29
N ASP A 93 -0.63 9.57 -9.63
CA ASP A 93 -0.53 8.43 -10.54
C ASP A 93 -1.84 8.25 -11.32
N VAL A 94 -1.80 7.38 -12.33
CA VAL A 94 -2.99 6.96 -13.08
C VAL A 94 -3.44 5.60 -12.56
N PHE A 95 -4.69 5.52 -12.13
CA PHE A 95 -5.28 4.31 -11.59
C PHE A 95 -6.41 3.81 -12.49
N MET A 96 -6.45 2.50 -12.68
CA MET A 96 -7.68 1.81 -13.07
C MET A 96 -8.50 1.56 -11.81
N ALA A 97 -9.81 1.75 -11.86
CA ALA A 97 -10.66 1.66 -10.68
C ALA A 97 -12.02 1.05 -10.97
N THR A 98 -12.60 0.43 -9.95
CA THR A 98 -14.02 0.04 -9.93
C THR A 98 -14.71 0.76 -8.77
N VAL A 99 -16.01 0.99 -8.90
CA VAL A 99 -16.79 1.67 -7.87
C VAL A 99 -17.32 0.63 -6.89
N GLU A 100 -16.99 0.79 -5.60
CA GLU A 100 -17.48 -0.07 -4.52
C GLU A 100 -18.77 0.50 -3.90
N HIS A 101 -18.78 1.82 -3.64
CA HIS A 101 -19.88 2.47 -2.94
C HIS A 101 -20.11 3.90 -3.43
N LEU A 102 -21.38 4.30 -3.47
CA LEU A 102 -21.87 5.61 -3.91
C LEU A 102 -22.68 6.26 -2.76
N ALA A 103 -22.18 7.36 -2.21
CA ALA A 103 -22.79 8.10 -1.09
C ALA A 103 -22.93 9.59 -1.43
N GLY A 104 -23.66 9.88 -2.51
CA GLY A 104 -23.85 11.23 -3.03
C GLY A 104 -25.25 11.75 -2.80
N ASP A 105 -25.33 13.03 -2.47
CA ASP A 105 -26.55 13.75 -2.18
C ASP A 105 -27.07 14.51 -3.40
N MET A 106 -28.38 14.71 -3.45
CA MET A 106 -29.01 15.55 -4.48
C MET A 106 -28.71 17.03 -4.19
N GLY A 107 -28.00 17.68 -5.10
CA GLY A 107 -27.77 19.12 -5.07
C GLY A 107 -28.99 19.94 -5.49
N SER A 108 -28.91 21.26 -5.30
CA SER A 108 -29.94 22.22 -5.73
C SER A 108 -30.12 22.28 -7.25
N ASP A 109 -29.12 21.83 -8.01
CA ASP A 109 -29.14 21.67 -9.46
C ASP A 109 -29.81 20.36 -9.91
N ASN A 110 -30.37 19.60 -8.97
CA ASN A 110 -30.99 18.30 -9.17
C ASN A 110 -30.02 17.24 -9.75
N LYS A 111 -28.72 17.39 -9.47
CA LYS A 111 -27.70 16.39 -9.80
C LYS A 111 -27.09 15.80 -8.52
N ARG A 112 -26.73 14.52 -8.56
CA ARG A 112 -26.04 13.87 -7.43
C ARG A 112 -24.55 14.17 -7.46
N SER A 113 -23.98 14.51 -6.31
CA SER A 113 -22.54 14.67 -6.10
C SER A 113 -22.19 14.28 -4.67
N GLY A 114 -20.92 13.96 -4.38
CA GLY A 114 -20.51 13.62 -3.03
C GLY A 114 -19.53 12.45 -2.96
N GLU A 115 -19.57 11.73 -1.84
CA GLU A 115 -18.59 10.72 -1.51
C GLU A 115 -18.78 9.44 -2.35
N VAL A 116 -17.67 8.90 -2.83
CA VAL A 116 -17.59 7.62 -3.53
C VAL A 116 -16.41 6.83 -2.95
N VAL A 117 -16.57 5.52 -2.80
CA VAL A 117 -15.49 4.59 -2.47
C VAL A 117 -15.13 3.79 -3.72
N LEU A 118 -13.86 3.83 -4.07
CA LEU A 118 -13.27 3.18 -5.22
C LEU A 118 -12.31 2.08 -4.78
N ASN A 119 -12.25 1.00 -5.56
CA ASN A 119 -11.16 0.03 -5.55
C ASN A 119 -10.16 0.42 -6.64
N LEU A 120 -9.02 1.00 -6.25
CA LEU A 120 -7.94 1.39 -7.15
C LEU A 120 -7.00 0.21 -7.37
N TYR A 121 -6.76 -0.16 -8.63
CA TYR A 121 -5.83 -1.21 -9.01
C TYR A 121 -4.44 -0.61 -9.26
N LYS A 122 -3.44 -1.09 -8.52
CA LYS A 122 -2.03 -0.73 -8.72
C LYS A 122 -1.18 -2.00 -8.65
N ASP A 123 -0.53 -2.32 -9.76
CA ASP A 123 0.25 -3.55 -9.93
C ASP A 123 -0.56 -4.81 -9.53
N SER A 124 -0.22 -5.46 -8.42
CA SER A 124 -0.91 -6.65 -7.88
C SER A 124 -1.78 -6.36 -6.65
N GLU A 125 -1.96 -5.09 -6.29
CA GLU A 125 -2.71 -4.67 -5.10
C GLU A 125 -3.99 -3.91 -5.46
N VAL A 126 -5.00 -4.08 -4.62
CA VAL A 126 -6.25 -3.30 -4.66
C VAL A 126 -6.28 -2.39 -3.44
N ILE A 127 -6.38 -1.09 -3.67
CA ILE A 127 -6.39 -0.07 -2.63
C ILE A 127 -7.77 0.57 -2.58
N ARG A 128 -8.44 0.45 -1.43
CA ARG A 128 -9.70 1.16 -1.19
C ARG A 128 -9.44 2.64 -0.95
N ALA A 129 -10.11 3.50 -1.71
CA ALA A 129 -9.96 4.93 -1.64
C ALA A 129 -11.30 5.67 -1.62
N ARG A 130 -11.39 6.68 -0.76
CA ARG A 130 -12.51 7.63 -0.67
C ARG A 130 -12.21 8.85 -1.51
N ILE A 131 -13.17 9.28 -2.32
CA ILE A 131 -13.08 10.44 -3.20
C ILE A 131 -14.38 11.26 -3.11
N ILE A 132 -14.29 12.58 -3.25
CA ILE A 132 -15.46 13.46 -3.39
C ILE A 132 -15.60 13.83 -4.87
N LEU A 133 -16.70 13.43 -5.49
CA LEU A 133 -16.97 13.68 -6.91
C LEU A 133 -17.97 14.82 -7.10
N ASN A 134 -17.73 15.63 -8.12
CA ASN A 134 -18.74 16.55 -8.64
C ASN A 134 -19.84 15.78 -9.40
N ALA A 135 -20.87 16.48 -9.84
CA ALA A 135 -22.02 15.87 -10.50
C ALA A 135 -21.69 15.08 -11.79
N GLU A 136 -20.72 15.54 -12.58
CA GLU A 136 -20.37 14.87 -13.84
C GLU A 136 -19.60 13.58 -13.60
N HIS A 137 -18.57 13.61 -12.75
CA HIS A 137 -17.81 12.43 -12.38
C HIS A 137 -18.66 11.44 -11.58
N TYR A 138 -19.56 11.93 -10.73
CA TYR A 138 -20.48 11.07 -9.97
C TYR A 138 -21.39 10.28 -10.91
N LYS A 139 -21.92 10.92 -11.97
CA LYS A 139 -22.70 10.24 -13.00
C LYS A 139 -21.87 9.16 -13.72
N MET A 140 -20.61 9.44 -14.04
CA MET A 140 -19.73 8.43 -14.65
C MET A 140 -19.45 7.25 -13.70
N ALA A 141 -19.26 7.53 -12.40
CA ALA A 141 -19.10 6.51 -11.38
C ALA A 141 -20.36 5.64 -11.23
N ASP A 142 -21.55 6.25 -11.24
CA ASP A 142 -22.84 5.54 -11.23
C ASP A 142 -22.97 4.59 -12.41
N ILE A 143 -22.67 5.07 -13.63
CA ILE A 143 -22.68 4.22 -14.83
C ILE A 143 -21.70 3.06 -14.70
N SER A 144 -20.47 3.33 -14.23
CA SER A 144 -19.46 2.28 -14.04
C SER A 144 -19.91 1.24 -12.99
N HIS A 145 -20.50 1.70 -11.89
CA HIS A 145 -20.96 0.82 -10.81
C HIS A 145 -22.04 -0.16 -11.27
N MET A 146 -22.90 0.29 -12.19
CA MET A 146 -24.04 -0.48 -12.69
C MET A 146 -23.71 -1.33 -13.92
N THR A 147 -22.56 -1.10 -14.58
CA THR A 147 -22.19 -1.78 -15.82
C THR A 147 -21.10 -2.82 -15.54
N ALA A 148 -21.41 -4.08 -15.79
CA ALA A 148 -20.43 -5.17 -15.70
C ALA A 148 -19.24 -4.91 -16.63
N ASP A 149 -18.05 -5.34 -16.20
CA ASP A 149 -16.77 -5.21 -16.93
C ASP A 149 -16.41 -3.77 -17.33
N SER A 150 -16.96 -2.77 -16.65
CA SER A 150 -16.58 -1.37 -16.81
C SER A 150 -15.60 -0.90 -15.75
N TYR A 151 -14.79 0.09 -16.10
CA TYR A 151 -13.77 0.65 -15.23
C TYR A 151 -13.71 2.17 -15.34
N LEU A 152 -13.15 2.80 -14.32
CA LEU A 152 -12.76 4.20 -14.36
C LEU A 152 -11.24 4.30 -14.50
N ARG A 153 -10.75 5.14 -15.40
CA ARG A 153 -9.35 5.56 -15.45
C ARG A 153 -9.24 6.95 -14.83
N ILE A 154 -8.59 7.04 -13.69
CA ILE A 154 -8.56 8.26 -12.88
C ILE A 154 -7.12 8.64 -12.61
N LYS A 155 -6.79 9.91 -12.86
CA LYS A 155 -5.49 10.49 -12.48
C LYS A 155 -5.69 11.47 -11.33
N GLY A 156 -4.90 11.33 -10.27
CA GLY A 156 -4.94 12.18 -9.10
C GLY A 156 -3.98 11.72 -8.02
N LYS A 157 -4.11 12.29 -6.83
CA LYS A 157 -3.23 12.00 -5.69
C LYS A 157 -3.89 11.04 -4.71
N LEU A 158 -3.20 9.94 -4.42
CA LEU A 158 -3.54 9.03 -3.34
C LEU A 158 -2.76 9.37 -2.07
N HIS A 159 -3.48 9.76 -1.01
CA HIS A 159 -2.88 10.09 0.27
C HIS A 159 -2.55 8.84 1.08
N PRO A 160 -1.41 8.81 1.80
CA PRO A 160 -1.10 7.72 2.72
C PRO A 160 -2.06 7.72 3.91
N GLY A 161 -2.29 6.55 4.51
CA GLY A 161 -3.16 6.41 5.69
C GLY A 161 -3.93 5.11 5.75
N ASN A 162 -4.88 5.07 6.70
CA ASN A 162 -5.81 3.95 6.86
C ASN A 162 -6.77 3.87 5.67
N GLN A 163 -7.24 2.66 5.36
CA GLN A 163 -8.25 2.48 4.32
C GLN A 163 -9.67 2.77 4.86
N PRO A 164 -10.59 3.34 4.05
CA PRO A 164 -10.33 3.83 2.69
C PRO A 164 -9.45 5.09 2.71
N ARG A 165 -8.38 5.08 1.91
CA ARG A 165 -7.42 6.20 1.81
C ARG A 165 -8.06 7.39 1.10
N LEU A 166 -7.65 8.61 1.43
CA LEU A 166 -8.16 9.78 0.71
C LEU A 166 -7.55 9.84 -0.70
N PHE A 167 -8.39 10.07 -1.71
CA PHE A 167 -7.98 10.39 -3.07
C PHE A 167 -8.47 11.79 -3.45
N SER A 168 -7.58 12.63 -3.95
CA SER A 168 -7.89 14.03 -4.25
C SER A 168 -7.14 14.55 -5.49
N GLU A 169 -7.31 15.84 -5.80
CA GLU A 169 -6.60 16.52 -6.90
C GLU A 169 -6.76 15.79 -8.24
N ILE A 170 -8.02 15.46 -8.57
CA ILE A 170 -8.37 14.76 -9.79
C ILE A 170 -8.00 15.63 -10.99
N SER A 171 -7.11 15.13 -11.86
CA SER A 171 -6.72 15.79 -13.12
C SER A 171 -7.35 15.13 -14.34
N SER A 172 -7.75 13.86 -14.26
CA SER A 172 -8.54 13.18 -15.28
C SER A 172 -9.48 12.15 -14.67
N PHE A 173 -10.63 11.94 -15.30
CA PHE A 173 -11.65 10.98 -14.87
C PHE A 173 -12.41 10.46 -16.10
N ASP A 174 -12.01 9.28 -16.58
CA ASP A 174 -12.56 8.69 -17.80
C ASP A 174 -13.32 7.40 -17.48
N LEU A 175 -14.50 7.24 -18.06
CA LEU A 175 -15.26 5.98 -18.03
C LEU A 175 -14.83 5.08 -19.20
N ILE A 176 -14.47 3.84 -18.89
CA ILE A 176 -14.15 2.80 -19.86
C ILE A 176 -15.26 1.75 -19.78
N LEU A 177 -15.99 1.62 -20.89
CA LEU A 177 -17.05 0.62 -21.07
C LEU A 177 -16.46 -0.65 -21.71
N PRO A 178 -17.17 -1.79 -21.61
CA PRO A 178 -16.78 -3.06 -22.24
C PRO A 178 -16.57 -2.98 -23.75
#